data_AF-A0A3B9DXR0-F1
#
_entry.id   AF-A0A3B9DXR0-F1
#
_cell.length_a   1.000
_cell.length_b   1.000
_cell.length_c   1.000
_cell.angle_alpha   90.00
_cell.angle_beta   90.00
_cell.angle_gamma   90.00
#
_symmetry.space_group_name_H-M   'P 1'
#
loop_
_entity.id
_entity.type
_entity.pdbx_description
1 polymer ?
#
loop_
_entity_poly.entity_id
_entity_poly.type
_entity_poly.pdbx_seq_one_letter_code
_entity_poly.pdbx_strand_id
1 'polypeptide(L)'
;MKKIQIIALSALLLTMPLAIARPAYAADGTKQEQQQKRPPRRPQLTLEEMQTVLSQKYFVTPEETKRFIDSGTSFRGLERAAKLSYISGKPVKDILALKKDEPWQRVEVLIGAVGEKAYQKDLELKAVNLERWWGIPKKVGLRYMRQGYPMHYVKVTWILAKHSDWTMDAILKDKKYGENWKAWCKRNLGIDGETYDAWIGEYKNPTYFPGKYF
;
A
#
# COMPACT_ATOMS: atom_id res chain seq x y z
N MET A 1 14.48 32.26 75.83
CA MET A 1 13.23 33.02 76.09
C MET A 1 12.62 33.51 74.78
N LYS A 2 11.53 32.88 74.33
CA LYS A 2 10.31 33.49 73.78
C LYS A 2 9.42 32.37 73.23
N LYS A 3 8.19 32.31 73.73
CA LYS A 3 7.13 31.35 73.44
C LYS A 3 6.55 31.65 72.05
N ILE A 4 6.19 30.63 71.28
CA ILE A 4 5.18 30.76 70.22
C ILE A 4 4.20 29.60 70.35
N GLN A 5 2.93 30.00 70.44
CA GLN A 5 1.77 29.18 70.75
C GLN A 5 1.31 28.40 69.52
N ILE A 6 0.84 27.19 69.79
CA ILE A 6 0.14 26.31 68.85
C ILE A 6 -1.27 26.87 68.66
N ILE A 7 -1.62 27.26 67.44
CA ILE A 7 -3.00 27.54 67.04
C ILE A 7 -3.48 26.34 66.22
N ALA A 8 -4.40 25.59 66.81
CA ALA A 8 -5.22 24.61 66.13
C ALA A 8 -6.15 25.33 65.14
N LEU A 9 -6.12 24.93 63.86
CA LEU A 9 -7.13 25.33 62.89
C LEU A 9 -7.99 24.12 62.53
N SER A 10 -9.25 24.22 62.91
CA SER A 10 -10.32 23.25 62.74
C SER A 10 -10.51 22.84 61.28
N ALA A 11 -10.55 21.53 61.03
CA ALA A 11 -10.97 20.95 59.76
C ALA A 11 -12.49 21.08 59.60
N LEU A 12 -12.94 21.96 58.70
CA LEU A 12 -14.31 21.97 58.20
C LEU A 12 -14.32 21.20 56.86
N LEU A 13 -14.73 19.93 56.91
CA LEU A 13 -14.99 19.12 55.72
C LEU A 13 -16.29 19.61 55.06
N LEU A 14 -16.15 20.48 54.05
CA LEU A 14 -17.23 20.78 53.11
C LEU A 14 -17.31 19.64 52.09
N THR A 15 -18.28 18.75 52.29
CA THR A 15 -18.68 17.74 51.31
C THR A 15 -19.40 18.43 50.13
N MET A 16 -18.65 18.74 49.08
CA MET A 16 -19.22 19.12 47.79
C MET A 16 -19.53 17.85 46.98
N PRO A 17 -20.77 17.63 46.51
CA PRO A 17 -21.05 16.52 45.61
C PRO A 17 -20.36 16.76 44.27
N LEU A 18 -19.54 15.80 43.83
CA LEU A 18 -18.98 15.74 42.48
C LEU A 18 -20.14 15.50 41.49
N ALA A 19 -20.76 16.58 41.01
CA ALA A 19 -21.61 16.51 39.84
C ALA A 19 -20.69 16.28 38.63
N ILE A 20 -20.64 15.04 38.14
CA ILE A 20 -19.99 14.70 36.88
C ILE A 20 -20.77 15.41 35.76
N ALA A 21 -20.25 16.54 35.31
CA ALA A 21 -20.73 17.20 34.11
C ALA A 21 -20.45 16.28 32.91
N ARG A 22 -21.45 15.54 32.45
CA ARG A 22 -21.41 14.88 31.15
C ARG A 22 -21.44 15.97 30.09
N PRO A 23 -20.49 16.01 29.13
CA PRO A 23 -20.59 16.96 28.03
C PRO A 23 -21.85 16.64 27.22
N ALA A 24 -22.77 17.60 27.18
CA ALA A 24 -23.90 17.57 26.26
C ALA A 24 -23.33 17.76 24.85
N TYR A 25 -23.17 16.67 24.10
CA TYR A 25 -23.07 16.78 22.66
C TYR A 25 -24.36 17.41 22.16
N ALA A 26 -24.24 18.60 21.57
CA ALA A 26 -25.33 19.27 20.89
C ALA A 26 -25.97 18.30 19.89
N ALA A 27 -27.20 17.90 20.17
CA ALA A 27 -28.06 17.24 19.20
C ALA A 27 -28.59 18.32 18.26
N ASP A 28 -27.77 18.69 17.27
CA ASP A 28 -28.23 19.57 16.20
C ASP A 28 -28.89 18.72 15.12
N GLY A 29 -30.18 18.99 14.94
CA GLY A 29 -31.04 18.32 13.98
C GLY A 29 -30.75 18.81 12.57
N THR A 30 -30.40 17.89 11.68
CA THR A 30 -30.91 17.73 10.31
C THR A 30 -30.04 16.69 9.60
N LYS A 31 -30.33 15.40 9.81
CA LYS A 31 -29.85 14.38 8.89
C LYS A 31 -30.69 14.49 7.62
N GLN A 32 -30.23 15.30 6.66
CA GLN A 32 -30.54 15.00 5.27
C GLN A 32 -29.96 13.61 5.01
N GLU A 33 -30.82 12.59 4.92
CA GLU A 33 -30.48 11.33 4.28
C GLU A 33 -30.21 11.60 2.81
N GLN A 34 -29.02 12.16 2.51
CA GLN A 34 -28.41 11.90 1.23
C GLN A 34 -28.14 10.40 1.21
N GLN A 35 -29.04 9.68 0.55
CA GLN A 35 -28.83 8.33 0.07
C GLN A 35 -27.55 8.38 -0.77
N GLN A 36 -26.41 8.19 -0.09
CA GLN A 36 -25.11 8.16 -0.71
C GLN A 36 -25.13 6.90 -1.57
N LYS A 37 -25.47 7.07 -2.87
CA LYS A 37 -25.49 5.99 -3.85
C LYS A 37 -24.18 5.24 -3.67
N ARG A 38 -24.27 3.99 -3.21
CA ARG A 38 -23.08 3.14 -3.07
C ARG A 38 -22.37 3.21 -4.42
N PRO A 39 -21.05 3.48 -4.44
CA PRO A 39 -20.34 3.53 -5.71
C PRO A 39 -20.62 2.23 -6.47
N PRO A 40 -20.76 2.30 -7.81
CA PRO A 40 -21.08 1.12 -8.61
C PRO A 40 -20.12 -0.01 -8.23
N ARG A 41 -20.65 -1.24 -8.12
CA ARG A 41 -19.82 -2.42 -7.86
C ARG A 41 -18.73 -2.43 -8.93
N ARG A 42 -17.48 -2.40 -8.48
CA ARG A 42 -16.32 -2.41 -9.38
C ARG A 42 -16.43 -3.63 -10.29
N PRO A 43 -16.10 -3.51 -11.59
CA PRO A 43 -16.09 -4.66 -12.48
C PRO A 43 -15.11 -5.70 -11.93
N GLN A 44 -15.55 -6.95 -11.88
CA GLN A 44 -14.68 -8.06 -11.49
C GLN A 44 -13.70 -8.35 -12.63
N LEU A 45 -12.54 -8.89 -12.27
CA LEU A 45 -11.59 -9.38 -13.25
C LEU A 45 -12.18 -10.59 -13.98
N THR A 46 -11.89 -10.72 -15.25
CA THR A 46 -12.12 -11.98 -15.98
C THR A 46 -11.06 -13.00 -15.59
N LEU A 47 -11.27 -14.28 -15.91
CA LEU A 47 -10.26 -15.32 -15.70
C LEU A 47 -8.94 -14.98 -16.39
N GLU A 48 -8.98 -14.49 -17.62
CA GLU A 48 -7.80 -14.07 -18.39
C GLU A 48 -7.03 -12.93 -17.72
N GLU A 49 -7.76 -11.95 -17.16
CA GLU A 49 -7.16 -10.85 -16.41
C GLU A 49 -6.51 -11.37 -15.10
N MET A 50 -7.14 -12.31 -14.41
CA MET A 50 -6.57 -12.96 -13.22
C MET A 50 -5.30 -13.75 -13.57
N GLN A 51 -5.32 -14.54 -14.65
CA GLN A 51 -4.16 -15.28 -15.17
C GLN A 51 -3.03 -14.33 -15.53
N THR A 52 -3.35 -13.22 -16.20
CA THR A 52 -2.38 -12.17 -16.54
C THR A 52 -1.74 -11.58 -15.29
N VAL A 53 -2.53 -11.23 -14.28
CA VAL A 53 -2.00 -10.66 -13.02
C VAL A 53 -1.08 -11.65 -12.32
N LEU A 54 -1.51 -12.89 -12.14
CA LEU A 54 -0.74 -13.88 -11.37
C LEU A 54 0.52 -14.34 -12.10
N SER A 55 0.45 -14.53 -13.41
CA SER A 55 1.61 -14.84 -14.25
C SER A 55 2.61 -13.68 -14.29
N GLN A 56 2.14 -12.46 -14.52
CA GLN A 56 3.03 -11.31 -14.66
C GLN A 56 3.64 -10.88 -13.33
N LYS A 57 2.86 -10.84 -12.23
CA LYS A 57 3.37 -10.37 -10.92
C LYS A 57 4.10 -11.43 -10.13
N TYR A 58 3.63 -12.68 -10.17
CA TYR A 58 4.02 -13.72 -9.22
C TYR A 58 4.44 -15.04 -9.87
N PHE A 59 4.56 -15.07 -11.21
CA PHE A 59 5.06 -16.23 -11.97
C PHE A 59 4.22 -17.51 -11.83
N VAL A 60 2.94 -17.38 -11.48
CA VAL A 60 1.99 -18.50 -11.44
C VAL A 60 1.46 -18.73 -12.86
N THR A 61 1.45 -19.97 -13.34
CA THR A 61 1.03 -20.22 -14.72
C THR A 61 -0.48 -19.98 -14.91
N PRO A 62 -0.93 -19.66 -16.14
CA PRO A 62 -2.35 -19.55 -16.43
C PRO A 62 -3.15 -20.81 -16.07
N GLU A 63 -2.57 -22.00 -16.26
CA GLU A 63 -3.19 -23.29 -15.95
C GLU A 63 -3.32 -23.49 -14.45
N GLU A 64 -2.27 -23.19 -13.68
CA GLU A 64 -2.30 -23.24 -12.22
C GLU A 64 -3.34 -22.26 -11.66
N THR A 65 -3.38 -21.04 -12.21
CA THR A 65 -4.40 -20.04 -11.87
C THR A 65 -5.81 -20.59 -12.10
N LYS A 66 -6.08 -21.09 -13.31
CA LYS A 66 -7.39 -21.65 -13.67
C LYS A 66 -7.79 -22.77 -12.72
N ARG A 67 -6.88 -23.71 -12.45
CA ARG A 67 -7.15 -24.84 -11.53
C ARG A 67 -7.58 -24.38 -10.14
N PHE A 68 -6.94 -23.36 -9.57
CA PHE A 68 -7.31 -22.87 -8.24
C PHE A 68 -8.62 -22.07 -8.24
N ILE A 69 -8.88 -21.27 -9.28
CA ILE A 69 -10.15 -20.55 -9.42
C ILE A 69 -11.31 -21.55 -9.58
N ASP A 70 -11.15 -22.56 -10.44
CA ASP A 70 -12.16 -23.61 -10.65
C ASP A 70 -12.42 -24.43 -9.37
N SER A 71 -11.42 -24.57 -8.50
CA SER A 71 -11.57 -25.24 -7.20
C SER A 71 -12.23 -24.35 -6.12
N GLY A 72 -12.74 -23.18 -6.48
CA GLY A 72 -13.42 -22.25 -5.57
C GLY A 72 -12.49 -21.32 -4.79
N THR A 73 -11.19 -21.27 -5.10
CA THR A 73 -10.27 -20.33 -4.44
C THR A 73 -10.58 -18.91 -4.92
N SER A 74 -10.87 -17.99 -4.00
CA SER A 74 -11.05 -16.58 -4.38
C SER A 74 -9.76 -15.99 -4.96
N PHE A 75 -9.87 -15.12 -5.98
CA PHE A 75 -8.72 -14.45 -6.58
C PHE A 75 -7.84 -13.72 -5.55
N ARG A 76 -8.45 -13.01 -4.59
CA ARG A 76 -7.72 -12.29 -3.54
C ARG A 76 -6.91 -13.22 -2.64
N GLY A 77 -7.46 -14.40 -2.34
CA GLY A 77 -6.75 -15.44 -1.58
C GLY A 77 -5.60 -16.04 -2.38
N LEU A 78 -5.83 -16.31 -3.67
CA LEU A 78 -4.82 -16.84 -4.58
C LEU A 78 -3.68 -15.83 -4.81
N GLU A 79 -3.99 -14.55 -5.00
CA GLU A 79 -2.98 -13.49 -5.14
C GLU A 79 -2.09 -13.39 -3.90
N ARG A 80 -2.68 -13.44 -2.70
CA ARG A 80 -1.91 -13.45 -1.46
C ARG A 80 -1.04 -14.70 -1.34
N ALA A 81 -1.57 -15.88 -1.67
CA ALA A 81 -0.80 -17.12 -1.66
C ALA A 81 0.36 -17.09 -2.67
N ALA A 82 0.15 -16.54 -3.86
CA ALA A 82 1.17 -16.38 -4.90
C ALA A 82 2.31 -15.46 -4.44
N LYS A 83 1.99 -14.33 -3.80
CA LYS A 83 2.99 -13.46 -3.19
C LYS A 83 3.79 -14.19 -2.11
N LEU A 84 3.11 -14.90 -1.22
CA LEU A 84 3.76 -15.66 -0.14
C LEU A 84 4.61 -16.82 -0.67
N SER A 85 4.22 -17.42 -1.79
CA SER A 85 4.99 -18.44 -2.49
C SER A 85 6.34 -17.88 -2.94
N TYR A 86 6.34 -16.72 -3.59
CA TYR A 86 7.57 -16.04 -3.98
C TYR A 86 8.47 -15.70 -2.78
N ILE A 87 7.88 -15.21 -1.69
CA ILE A 87 8.63 -14.80 -0.50
C ILE A 87 9.25 -16.00 0.23
N SER A 88 8.47 -17.07 0.42
CA SER A 88 8.88 -18.23 1.23
C SER A 88 9.61 -19.31 0.42
N GLY A 89 9.45 -19.32 -0.91
CA GLY A 89 9.88 -20.40 -1.79
C GLY A 89 8.99 -21.65 -1.73
N LYS A 90 7.87 -21.61 -1.00
CA LYS A 90 6.93 -22.73 -0.90
C LYS A 90 5.90 -22.70 -2.03
N PRO A 91 5.46 -23.86 -2.57
CA PRO A 91 4.40 -23.92 -3.56
C PRO A 91 3.09 -23.24 -3.13
N VAL A 92 2.37 -22.63 -4.09
CA VAL A 92 1.08 -21.97 -3.84
C VAL A 92 0.06 -22.94 -3.21
N LYS A 93 0.01 -24.18 -3.70
CA LYS A 93 -0.86 -25.23 -3.14
C LYS A 93 -0.65 -25.48 -1.64
N ASP A 94 0.60 -25.41 -1.16
CA ASP A 94 0.93 -25.72 0.23
C ASP A 94 0.52 -24.56 1.14
N ILE A 95 0.67 -23.32 0.64
CA ILE A 95 0.20 -22.12 1.33
C ILE A 95 -1.33 -22.10 1.41
N LEU A 96 -2.01 -22.46 0.32
CA LEU A 96 -3.47 -22.57 0.31
C LEU A 96 -3.97 -23.70 1.22
N ALA A 97 -3.23 -24.81 1.34
CA ALA A 97 -3.55 -25.87 2.28
C ALA A 97 -3.47 -25.37 3.74
N LEU A 98 -2.39 -24.69 4.13
CA LEU A 98 -2.28 -24.06 5.46
C LEU A 98 -3.41 -23.06 5.71
N LYS A 99 -3.81 -22.29 4.69
CA LYS A 99 -4.88 -21.31 4.81
C LYS A 99 -6.25 -21.92 5.12
N LYS A 100 -6.47 -23.21 4.89
CA LYS A 100 -7.75 -23.86 5.23
C LYS A 100 -8.00 -23.81 6.74
N ASP A 101 -6.96 -24.05 7.52
CA ASP A 101 -7.06 -24.20 8.97
C ASP A 101 -6.57 -22.95 9.73
N GLU A 102 -5.79 -22.09 9.06
CA GLU A 102 -5.10 -20.98 9.71
C GLU A 102 -5.53 -19.59 9.18
N PRO A 103 -5.49 -18.53 10.03
CA PRO A 103 -5.55 -17.15 9.56
C PRO A 103 -4.26 -16.79 8.82
N TRP A 104 -4.33 -15.82 7.92
CA TRP A 104 -3.18 -15.44 7.08
C TRP A 104 -1.92 -15.05 7.87
N GLN A 105 -2.09 -14.35 8.99
CA GLN A 105 -0.98 -13.94 9.86
C GLN A 105 -0.24 -15.17 10.40
N ARG A 106 -0.98 -16.24 10.73
CA ARG A 106 -0.40 -17.49 11.21
C ARG A 106 0.28 -18.26 10.07
N VAL A 107 -0.33 -18.28 8.88
CA VAL A 107 0.30 -18.83 7.66
C VAL A 107 1.66 -18.18 7.39
N GLU A 108 1.75 -16.85 7.44
CA GLU A 108 3.00 -16.10 7.23
C GLU A 108 4.11 -16.51 8.20
N VAL A 109 3.77 -16.68 9.48
CA VAL A 109 4.70 -17.19 10.51
C VAL A 109 5.13 -18.63 10.20
N LEU A 110 4.18 -19.52 9.90
CA LEU A 110 4.45 -20.95 9.64
C LEU A 110 5.35 -21.17 8.43
N ILE A 111 5.26 -20.32 7.42
CA ILE A 111 6.11 -20.41 6.21
C ILE A 111 7.39 -19.57 6.30
N GLY A 112 7.62 -18.88 7.42
CA GLY A 112 8.77 -18.00 7.62
C GLY A 112 8.78 -16.75 6.72
N ALA A 113 7.61 -16.31 6.24
CA ALA A 113 7.43 -15.11 5.44
C ALA A 113 7.19 -13.88 6.31
N VAL A 114 8.05 -13.67 7.32
CA VAL A 114 7.96 -12.55 8.27
C VAL A 114 9.30 -11.80 8.41
N GLY A 115 9.23 -10.58 8.94
CA GLY A 115 10.39 -9.76 9.27
C GLY A 115 11.21 -9.30 8.05
N GLU A 116 12.49 -9.03 8.29
CA GLU A 116 13.40 -8.43 7.30
C GLU A 116 13.56 -9.27 6.04
N LYS A 117 13.63 -10.60 6.19
CA LYS A 117 13.74 -11.51 5.04
C LYS A 117 12.54 -11.38 4.10
N ALA A 118 11.33 -11.30 4.65
CA ALA A 118 10.12 -11.13 3.87
C ALA A 118 10.07 -9.78 3.17
N TYR A 119 10.48 -8.72 3.88
CA TYR A 119 10.60 -7.38 3.31
C TYR A 119 11.58 -7.35 2.12
N GLN A 120 12.79 -7.90 2.28
CA GLN A 120 13.78 -7.95 1.19
C GLN A 120 13.28 -8.75 -0.02
N LYS A 121 12.57 -9.86 0.20
CA LYS A 121 11.97 -10.64 -0.89
C LYS A 121 10.83 -9.90 -1.60
N ASP A 122 10.02 -9.13 -0.88
CA ASP A 122 9.01 -8.27 -1.49
C ASP A 122 9.64 -7.14 -2.32
N LEU A 123 10.74 -6.54 -1.86
CA LEU A 123 11.52 -5.59 -2.66
C LEU A 123 12.13 -6.24 -3.91
N GLU A 124 12.65 -7.45 -3.77
CA GLU A 124 13.19 -8.23 -4.88
C GLU A 124 12.13 -8.51 -5.94
N LEU A 125 10.94 -8.95 -5.54
CA LEU A 125 9.80 -9.19 -6.43
C LEU A 125 9.45 -7.93 -7.23
N LYS A 126 9.32 -6.80 -6.54
CA LYS A 126 9.02 -5.51 -7.19
C LYS A 126 10.13 -5.11 -8.17
N ALA A 127 11.40 -5.34 -7.81
CA ALA A 127 12.53 -4.99 -8.67
C ALA A 127 12.62 -5.88 -9.92
N VAL A 128 12.29 -7.16 -9.81
CA VAL A 128 12.16 -8.05 -10.97
C VAL A 128 11.02 -7.59 -11.88
N ASN A 129 9.89 -7.18 -11.32
CA ASN A 129 8.77 -6.66 -12.11
C ASN A 129 9.09 -5.29 -12.76
N LEU A 130 9.85 -4.40 -12.09
CA LEU A 130 10.36 -3.16 -12.68
C LEU A 130 11.18 -3.44 -13.95
N GLU A 131 12.06 -4.42 -13.89
CA GLU A 131 12.92 -4.81 -15.02
C GLU A 131 12.12 -5.43 -16.15
N ARG A 132 11.27 -6.42 -15.83
CA ARG A 132 10.47 -7.14 -16.84
C ARG A 132 9.44 -6.25 -17.54
N TRP A 133 8.81 -5.34 -16.82
CA TRP A 133 7.72 -4.53 -17.38
C TRP A 133 8.21 -3.26 -18.05
N TRP A 134 9.28 -2.65 -17.54
CA TRP A 134 9.70 -1.29 -17.93
C TRP A 134 11.18 -1.17 -18.27
N GLY A 135 11.93 -2.27 -18.27
CA GLY A 135 13.37 -2.26 -18.55
C GLY A 135 14.20 -1.50 -17.52
N ILE A 136 13.65 -1.24 -16.31
CA ILE A 136 14.37 -0.56 -15.23
C ILE A 136 15.26 -1.59 -14.55
N PRO A 137 16.60 -1.46 -14.58
CA PRO A 137 17.48 -2.51 -14.06
C PRO A 137 17.18 -2.83 -12.60
N LYS A 138 17.11 -4.12 -12.27
CA LYS A 138 16.78 -4.60 -10.92
C LYS A 138 17.61 -3.90 -9.83
N LYS A 139 18.91 -3.69 -10.08
CA LYS A 139 19.84 -3.01 -9.16
C LYS A 139 19.43 -1.56 -8.88
N VAL A 140 18.97 -0.83 -9.89
CA VAL A 140 18.47 0.54 -9.75
C VAL A 140 17.19 0.54 -8.93
N GLY A 141 16.25 -0.37 -9.25
CA GLY A 141 15.01 -0.52 -8.49
C GLY A 141 15.25 -0.77 -7.00
N LEU A 142 16.12 -1.73 -6.68
CA LEU A 142 16.48 -2.06 -5.31
C LEU A 142 17.17 -0.90 -4.58
N ARG A 143 18.08 -0.16 -5.24
CA ARG A 143 18.78 0.98 -4.65
C ARG A 143 17.81 2.00 -4.06
N TYR A 144 16.79 2.40 -4.82
CA TYR A 144 15.83 3.41 -4.37
C TYR A 144 14.77 2.83 -3.43
N MET A 145 14.27 1.62 -3.69
CA MET A 145 13.24 1.04 -2.82
C MET A 145 13.76 0.73 -1.42
N ARG A 146 15.05 0.37 -1.26
CA ARG A 146 15.68 0.18 0.06
C ARG A 146 15.85 1.48 0.85
N GLN A 147 15.80 2.63 0.19
CA GLN A 147 15.77 3.94 0.85
C GLN A 147 14.35 4.35 1.27
N GLY A 148 13.34 3.51 1.03
CA GLY A 148 11.95 3.77 1.39
C GLY A 148 11.09 4.34 0.26
N TYR A 149 11.63 4.56 -0.94
CA TYR A 149 10.84 5.04 -2.06
C TYR A 149 9.92 3.93 -2.62
N PRO A 150 8.63 4.19 -2.84
CA PRO A 150 7.73 3.20 -3.42
C PRO A 150 8.08 2.91 -4.89
N MET A 151 7.78 1.70 -5.38
CA MET A 151 8.01 1.28 -6.78
C MET A 151 7.49 2.30 -7.81
N HIS A 152 6.34 2.93 -7.55
CA HIS A 152 5.79 3.97 -8.43
C HIS A 152 6.70 5.20 -8.54
N TYR A 153 7.35 5.63 -7.44
CA TYR A 153 8.30 6.75 -7.47
C TYR A 153 9.53 6.40 -8.26
N VAL A 154 10.06 5.18 -8.07
CA VAL A 154 11.19 4.68 -8.87
C VAL A 154 10.86 4.68 -10.35
N LYS A 155 9.68 4.16 -10.74
CA LYS A 155 9.23 4.19 -12.14
C LYS A 155 9.19 5.62 -12.68
N VAL A 156 8.45 6.52 -12.02
CA VAL A 156 8.22 7.86 -12.56
C VAL A 156 9.55 8.63 -12.66
N THR A 157 10.37 8.60 -11.63
CA THR A 157 11.68 9.29 -11.67
C THR A 157 12.64 8.73 -12.70
N TRP A 158 12.62 7.42 -12.95
CA TRP A 158 13.39 6.81 -14.03
C TRP A 158 12.96 7.35 -15.40
N ILE A 159 11.65 7.44 -15.64
CA ILE A 159 11.11 7.98 -16.89
C ILE A 159 11.49 9.45 -17.04
N LEU A 160 11.23 10.27 -16.02
CA LEU A 160 11.55 11.70 -16.07
C LEU A 160 13.05 11.95 -16.29
N ALA A 161 13.93 11.16 -15.66
CA ALA A 161 15.37 11.25 -15.85
C ALA A 161 15.83 10.84 -17.26
N LYS A 162 15.06 10.02 -17.99
CA LYS A 162 15.35 9.68 -19.39
C LYS A 162 14.97 10.80 -20.37
N HIS A 163 13.99 11.63 -20.02
CA HIS A 163 13.48 12.71 -20.86
C HIS A 163 13.98 14.10 -20.45
N SER A 164 14.94 14.18 -19.51
CA SER A 164 15.47 15.44 -19.03
C SER A 164 16.91 15.30 -18.55
N ASP A 165 17.58 16.42 -18.28
CA ASP A 165 18.93 16.44 -17.70
C ASP A 165 18.95 16.17 -16.18
N TRP A 166 17.79 15.83 -15.60
CA TRP A 166 17.69 15.56 -14.17
C TRP A 166 18.07 14.11 -13.85
N THR A 167 18.89 13.93 -12.81
CA THR A 167 19.11 12.59 -12.25
C THR A 167 17.94 12.17 -11.37
N MET A 168 17.66 10.87 -11.26
CA MET A 168 16.64 10.35 -10.34
C MET A 168 16.84 10.86 -8.90
N ASP A 169 18.08 10.92 -8.41
CA ASP A 169 18.42 11.44 -7.09
C ASP A 169 17.99 12.91 -6.93
N ALA A 170 18.27 13.75 -7.93
CA ALA A 170 17.87 15.15 -7.92
C ALA A 170 16.34 15.32 -7.93
N ILE A 171 15.62 14.52 -8.73
CA ILE A 171 14.15 14.55 -8.80
C ILE A 171 13.55 14.16 -7.44
N LEU A 172 14.01 13.04 -6.85
CA LEU A 172 13.50 12.55 -5.58
C LEU A 172 13.79 13.51 -4.42
N LYS A 173 14.88 14.27 -4.49
CA LYS A 173 15.25 15.28 -3.50
C LYS A 173 14.46 16.59 -3.66
N ASP A 174 14.20 17.03 -4.89
CA ASP A 174 13.44 18.28 -5.15
C ASP A 174 11.94 18.11 -4.90
N LYS A 175 11.39 16.93 -5.23
CA LYS A 175 9.95 16.71 -5.17
C LYS A 175 9.41 16.87 -3.75
N LYS A 176 8.45 17.78 -3.59
CA LYS A 176 7.86 18.10 -2.29
C LYS A 176 6.82 17.05 -1.87
N TYR A 177 6.69 16.88 -0.55
CA TYR A 177 5.60 16.09 0.04
C TYR A 177 4.25 16.75 -0.30
N GLY A 178 3.31 15.98 -0.85
CA GLY A 178 2.00 16.48 -1.31
C GLY A 178 1.97 17.02 -2.76
N GLU A 179 3.11 17.28 -3.39
CA GLU A 179 3.15 17.68 -4.80
C GLU A 179 2.83 16.48 -5.70
N ASN A 180 1.96 16.65 -6.69
CA ASN A 180 1.74 15.61 -7.70
C ASN A 180 2.78 15.71 -8.82
N TRP A 181 3.00 14.62 -9.55
CA TRP A 181 4.04 14.55 -10.58
C TRP A 181 3.87 15.56 -11.72
N LYS A 182 2.63 15.84 -12.15
CA LYS A 182 2.34 16.83 -13.20
C LYS A 182 2.74 18.24 -12.75
N ALA A 183 2.45 18.60 -11.50
CA ALA A 183 2.86 19.88 -10.92
C ALA A 183 4.39 20.01 -10.84
N TRP A 184 5.08 18.94 -10.40
CA TRP A 184 6.54 18.90 -10.38
C TRP A 184 7.14 19.09 -11.79
N CYS A 185 6.59 18.40 -12.80
CA CYS A 185 7.05 18.49 -14.18
C CYS A 185 6.80 19.87 -14.78
N LYS A 186 5.63 20.47 -14.54
CA LYS A 186 5.34 21.84 -14.97
C LYS A 186 6.32 22.85 -14.38
N ARG A 187 6.64 22.71 -13.09
CA ARG A 187 7.54 23.63 -12.37
C ARG A 187 9.00 23.51 -12.80
N ASN A 188 9.51 22.29 -12.98
CA ASN A 188 10.95 22.06 -13.20
C ASN A 188 11.33 21.77 -14.66
N LEU A 189 10.40 21.25 -15.47
CA LEU A 189 10.63 20.88 -16.86
C LEU A 189 9.84 21.77 -17.84
N GLY A 190 8.89 22.59 -17.35
CA GLY A 190 8.05 23.43 -18.20
C GLY A 190 7.05 22.67 -19.07
N ILE A 191 6.88 21.36 -18.87
CA ILE A 191 5.98 20.53 -19.67
C ILE A 191 4.55 20.51 -19.11
N ASP A 192 3.58 20.31 -19.98
CA ASP A 192 2.18 20.18 -19.61
C ASP A 192 1.79 18.75 -19.18
N GLY A 193 0.53 18.58 -18.79
CA GLY A 193 0.00 17.31 -18.34
C GLY A 193 -0.09 16.25 -19.44
N GLU A 194 -0.28 16.67 -20.69
CA GLU A 194 -0.39 15.77 -21.85
C GLU A 194 0.97 15.17 -22.19
N THR A 195 2.02 16.01 -22.22
CA THR A 195 3.39 15.56 -22.43
C THR A 195 3.82 14.59 -21.33
N TYR A 196 3.50 14.90 -20.06
CA TYR A 196 3.74 13.98 -18.96
C TYR A 196 3.01 12.64 -19.15
N ASP A 197 1.73 12.66 -19.50
CA ASP A 197 0.95 11.43 -19.70
C ASP A 197 1.48 10.61 -20.87
N ALA A 198 1.96 11.26 -21.94
CA ALA A 198 2.61 10.61 -23.07
C ALA A 198 3.88 9.85 -22.63
N TRP A 199 4.79 10.52 -21.91
CA TRP A 199 6.02 9.88 -21.41
C TRP A 199 5.71 8.71 -20.46
N ILE A 200 4.77 8.88 -19.53
CA ILE A 200 4.37 7.79 -18.63
C ILE A 200 3.67 6.64 -19.38
N GLY A 201 2.94 6.98 -20.44
CA GLY A 201 2.19 6.06 -21.30
C GLY A 201 3.06 5.11 -22.13
N GLU A 202 4.31 5.48 -22.41
CA GLU A 202 5.32 4.60 -23.02
C GLU A 202 5.60 3.36 -22.15
N TYR A 203 5.39 3.47 -20.83
CA TYR A 203 5.72 2.44 -19.84
C TYR A 203 4.45 1.80 -19.27
N LYS A 204 3.74 1.04 -20.12
CA LYS A 204 2.49 0.36 -19.79
C LYS A 204 2.70 -0.73 -18.72
N ASN A 205 1.79 -0.82 -17.76
CA ASN A 205 1.77 -1.91 -16.79
C ASN A 205 0.94 -3.06 -17.39
N PRO A 206 1.51 -4.25 -17.63
CA PRO A 206 0.79 -5.38 -18.22
C PRO A 206 -0.35 -5.90 -17.33
N THR A 207 -0.40 -5.48 -16.07
CA THR A 207 -1.42 -5.89 -15.09
C THR A 207 -2.39 -4.77 -14.73
N TYR A 208 -2.35 -3.65 -15.46
CA TYR A 208 -3.28 -2.55 -15.28
C TYR A 208 -4.44 -2.68 -16.26
N PHE A 209 -5.65 -2.79 -15.73
CA PHE A 209 -6.88 -2.86 -16.51
C PHE A 209 -7.71 -1.60 -16.24
N PRO A 210 -7.91 -0.73 -17.24
CA PRO A 210 -8.67 0.50 -17.06
C PRO A 210 -10.05 0.24 -16.44
N GLY A 211 -10.39 1.00 -15.40
CA GLY A 211 -11.66 0.85 -14.68
C GLY A 211 -11.74 -0.32 -13.69
N LYS A 212 -10.69 -1.17 -13.61
CA LYS A 212 -10.61 -2.31 -12.70
C LYS A 212 -9.38 -2.16 -11.81
N TYR A 213 -9.55 -1.44 -10.70
CA TYR A 213 -8.50 -1.28 -9.69
C TYR A 213 -8.64 -2.34 -8.58
N PHE A 214 -7.52 -2.97 -8.24
CA PHE A 214 -7.34 -3.87 -7.10
C PHE A 214 -7.43 -3.12 -5.77
#